data_AF-A0A7S3Q0S6-F1
#
_entry.id   AF-A0A7S3Q0S6-F1
#
_cell.length_a   1.000
_cell.length_b   1.000
_cell.length_c   1.000
_cell.angle_alpha   90.00
_cell.angle_beta   90.00
_cell.angle_gamma   90.00
#
_symmetry.space_group_name_H-M   'P 1'
#
loop_
_entity.id
_entity.type
_entity.pdbx_description
1 polymer ?
#
loop_
_entity_poly.entity_id
_entity_poly.type
_entity_poly.pdbx_seq_one_letter_code
_entity_poly.pdbx_strand_id
1 'polypeptide(L)'
;MSLFCYSCSLLTTYFSTPPFSTLLHVSLFHRTNGHPHNWDRFSAFQVMGECTQNCIGGPCRADVSKITCGVDEEVMKAPCVVYSIGGNNQWQFENDVLAKTPCEVHTFDCTGPKERFVKPDNDRLHFHHVCLGSKNVDAPAPEDRLDSVQSVHGEFWTLRKMQQTLNHTQIDLFKVDIEGYEFPMFEAWPTLTEISAATAVLPMQVLVEVHYQTHMPELSWHRKVDWKWSNDMVNLQKHFIKMGYAVVVRDDNRQCPHCTELTLVRMRCPATADAVLADAVSVIE
;
A
#
# COMPACT_ATOMS: atom_id res chain seq x y z
N MET A 1 -18.56 -12.11 -10.45
CA MET A 1 -18.70 -12.13 -8.97
C MET A 1 -17.56 -12.96 -8.43
N SER A 2 -16.53 -12.31 -7.87
CA SER A 2 -15.29 -12.97 -7.43
C SER A 2 -15.58 -13.93 -6.28
N LEU A 3 -15.19 -15.20 -6.44
CA LEU A 3 -15.38 -16.28 -5.46
C LEU A 3 -14.76 -15.96 -4.07
N PHE A 4 -13.86 -14.98 -3.98
CA PHE A 4 -13.14 -14.67 -2.75
C PHE A 4 -13.86 -13.72 -1.78
N CYS A 5 -14.91 -12.99 -2.21
CA CYS A 5 -15.74 -12.25 -1.25
C CYS A 5 -16.49 -13.18 -0.29
N TYR A 6 -16.87 -14.39 -0.73
CA TYR A 6 -17.52 -15.39 0.13
C TYR A 6 -16.58 -15.96 1.19
N SER A 7 -15.27 -16.01 0.92
CA SER A 7 -14.29 -16.52 1.89
C SER A 7 -14.00 -15.55 3.03
N CYS A 8 -14.25 -14.25 2.84
CA CYS A 8 -14.10 -13.24 3.89
C CYS A 8 -15.16 -13.41 5.01
N SER A 9 -16.31 -14.03 4.71
CA SER A 9 -17.34 -14.35 5.70
C SER A 9 -16.95 -15.48 6.66
N LEU A 10 -15.87 -16.23 6.40
CA LEU A 10 -15.39 -17.31 7.28
C LEU A 10 -14.31 -16.86 8.27
N LEU A 11 -13.68 -15.69 8.07
CA LEU A 11 -12.63 -15.16 8.95
C LEU A 11 -13.14 -14.23 10.07
N THR A 12 -14.43 -13.90 10.07
CA THR A 12 -15.06 -13.00 11.07
C THR A 12 -15.16 -13.61 12.47
N THR A 13 -14.84 -14.87 12.68
CA THR A 13 -15.00 -15.55 13.98
C THR A 13 -13.77 -15.48 14.91
N TYR A 14 -12.63 -14.90 14.49
CA TYR A 14 -11.40 -14.94 15.29
C TYR A 14 -10.78 -13.60 15.72
N PHE A 15 -11.37 -12.46 15.38
CA PHE A 15 -10.78 -11.16 15.73
C PHE A 15 -11.75 -10.29 16.52
N SER A 16 -11.55 -10.26 17.84
CA SER A 16 -12.04 -9.17 18.68
C SER A 16 -11.32 -7.89 18.26
N THR A 17 -12.07 -6.88 17.82
CA THR A 17 -11.50 -5.55 17.57
C THR A 17 -10.94 -5.02 18.90
N PRO A 18 -9.62 -4.80 19.04
CA PRO A 18 -9.15 -4.10 20.23
C PRO A 18 -9.72 -2.68 20.19
N PRO A 19 -10.19 -2.13 21.31
CA PRO A 19 -10.53 -0.72 21.36
C PRO A 19 -9.25 0.06 21.04
N PHE A 20 -9.23 0.79 19.92
CA PHE A 20 -8.21 1.81 19.65
C PHE A 20 -8.38 2.89 20.71
N SER A 21 -7.70 2.69 21.84
CA SER A 21 -7.88 3.46 23.06
C SER A 21 -7.07 4.75 23.00
N THR A 22 -7.61 5.82 23.58
CA THR A 22 -6.88 7.07 23.94
C THR A 22 -5.54 6.78 24.63
N LEU A 23 -5.41 5.64 25.32
CA LEU A 23 -4.17 5.18 25.95
C LEU A 23 -3.03 4.93 24.95
N LEU A 24 -3.32 4.43 23.74
CA LEU A 24 -2.31 4.23 22.72
C LEU A 24 -1.73 5.57 22.26
N HIS A 25 -2.61 6.55 22.04
CA HIS A 25 -2.24 7.91 21.65
C HIS A 25 -1.34 8.56 22.69
N VAL A 26 -1.76 8.54 23.96
CA VAL A 26 -0.98 9.10 25.08
C VAL A 26 0.35 8.38 25.25
N SER A 27 0.38 7.05 25.16
CA SER A 27 1.60 6.26 25.30
C SER A 27 2.61 6.50 24.17
N LEU A 28 2.16 6.61 22.92
CA LEU A 28 3.02 6.93 21.78
C LEU A 28 3.53 8.36 21.84
N PHE A 29 2.67 9.31 22.21
CA PHE A 29 3.07 10.70 22.43
C PHE A 29 4.17 10.79 23.48
N HIS A 30 4.05 10.09 24.62
CA HIS A 30 5.10 10.07 25.63
C HIS A 30 6.39 9.38 25.16
N ARG A 31 6.30 8.28 24.39
CA ARG A 31 7.46 7.57 23.84
C ARG A 31 8.21 8.35 22.76
N THR A 32 7.52 9.26 22.09
CA THR A 32 8.07 10.08 21.00
C THR A 32 8.25 11.55 21.38
N ASN A 33 7.97 11.90 22.64
CA ASN A 33 8.28 13.21 23.20
C ASN A 33 9.79 13.42 23.13
N GLY A 34 10.21 14.53 22.52
CA GLY A 34 11.62 14.79 22.21
C GLY A 34 12.10 14.23 20.87
N HIS A 35 11.20 13.70 20.03
CA HIS A 35 11.44 13.30 18.65
C HIS A 35 12.63 12.35 18.44
N PRO A 36 12.68 11.19 19.12
CA PRO A 36 13.68 10.19 18.77
C PRO A 36 13.52 9.83 17.28
N HIS A 37 14.58 10.04 16.50
CA HIS A 37 14.66 9.70 15.08
C HIS A 37 14.91 8.19 14.94
N ASN A 38 13.89 7.39 15.27
CA ASN A 38 13.95 5.93 15.26
C ASN A 38 12.57 5.31 14.95
N TRP A 39 12.51 3.98 14.97
CA TRP A 39 11.29 3.23 14.67
C TRP A 39 10.22 3.25 15.78
N ASP A 40 10.46 3.88 16.95
CA ASP A 40 9.45 3.93 18.02
C ASP A 40 8.17 4.63 17.55
N ARG A 41 8.30 5.57 16.60
CA ARG A 41 7.19 6.28 15.97
C ARG A 41 6.21 5.35 15.25
N PHE A 42 6.71 4.25 14.69
CA PHE A 42 5.91 3.26 13.99
C PHE A 42 5.16 2.31 14.93
N SER A 43 5.32 2.46 16.25
CA SER A 43 4.57 1.68 17.25
C SER A 43 3.06 1.89 17.22
N ALA A 44 2.56 2.85 16.43
CA ALA A 44 1.15 2.94 16.08
C ALA A 44 0.66 1.74 15.25
N PHE A 45 1.53 1.17 14.41
CA PHE A 45 1.23 0.04 13.55
C PHE A 45 1.34 -1.28 14.34
N GLN A 46 0.26 -1.61 15.04
CA GLN A 46 0.17 -2.87 15.79
C GLN A 46 -0.09 -4.03 14.84
N VAL A 47 0.64 -5.13 15.04
CA VAL A 47 0.35 -6.40 14.35
C VAL A 47 -0.94 -6.98 14.95
N MET A 48 -1.94 -7.21 14.10
CA MET A 48 -3.31 -7.59 14.48
C MET A 48 -3.68 -9.01 14.03
N GLY A 49 -2.72 -9.79 13.52
CA GLY A 49 -2.95 -11.16 13.10
C GLY A 49 -1.66 -11.84 12.66
N GLU A 50 -1.76 -13.13 12.39
CA GLU A 50 -0.66 -13.97 11.89
C GLU A 50 -1.02 -14.55 10.53
N CYS A 51 0.00 -14.89 9.75
CA CYS A 51 -0.14 -15.55 8.47
C CYS A 51 1.10 -16.41 8.17
N THR A 52 0.97 -17.34 7.21
CA THR A 52 2.15 -18.02 6.65
C THR A 52 2.95 -17.02 5.84
N GLN A 53 4.10 -16.60 6.36
CA GLN A 53 4.93 -15.57 5.75
C GLN A 53 5.83 -16.13 4.65
N ASN A 54 5.87 -15.45 3.51
CA ASN A 54 6.81 -15.68 2.41
C ASN A 54 7.58 -14.38 2.14
N CYS A 55 8.84 -14.47 1.75
CA CYS A 55 9.66 -13.31 1.41
C CYS A 55 9.88 -13.24 -0.10
N ILE A 56 9.62 -12.07 -0.66
CA ILE A 56 9.65 -11.80 -2.09
C ILE A 56 10.67 -10.71 -2.37
N GLY A 57 11.53 -10.91 -3.36
CA GLY A 57 12.59 -9.97 -3.73
C GLY A 57 13.92 -10.18 -3.00
N GLY A 58 14.03 -11.23 -2.18
CA GLY A 58 15.26 -11.59 -1.47
C GLY A 58 15.00 -12.34 -0.17
N PRO A 59 16.07 -12.58 0.63
CA PRO A 59 15.93 -13.10 2.00
C PRO A 59 15.08 -12.16 2.85
N CYS A 60 14.30 -12.72 3.78
CA CYS A 60 13.50 -11.91 4.70
C CYS A 60 14.33 -10.86 5.43
N ARG A 61 13.77 -9.65 5.60
CA ARG A 61 14.42 -8.49 6.23
C ARG A 61 15.63 -7.95 5.47
N ALA A 62 15.81 -8.34 4.21
CA ALA A 62 16.69 -7.63 3.31
C ALA A 62 15.99 -6.34 2.84
N ASP A 63 16.78 -5.31 2.59
CA ASP A 63 16.28 -3.98 2.18
C ASP A 63 15.37 -4.01 0.95
N VAL A 64 15.67 -4.91 0.00
CA VAL A 64 14.90 -5.08 -1.24
C VAL A 64 13.77 -6.11 -1.14
N SER A 65 13.70 -6.85 -0.03
CA SER A 65 12.71 -7.90 0.15
C SER A 65 11.45 -7.34 0.80
N LYS A 66 10.29 -7.87 0.45
CA LYS A 66 9.04 -7.60 1.16
C LYS A 66 8.48 -8.90 1.74
N ILE A 67 7.98 -8.85 2.97
CA ILE A 67 7.31 -9.99 3.61
C ILE A 67 5.84 -10.00 3.16
N THR A 68 5.34 -11.17 2.81
CA THR A 68 3.99 -11.38 2.22
C THR A 68 3.29 -12.54 2.93
N CYS A 69 1.98 -12.66 2.79
CA CYS A 69 1.23 -13.80 3.32
C CYS A 69 0.77 -14.72 2.19
N GLY A 70 1.23 -15.98 2.18
CA GLY A 70 0.77 -16.99 1.23
C GLY A 70 1.02 -16.62 -0.24
N VAL A 71 2.20 -16.09 -0.56
CA VAL A 71 2.59 -15.80 -1.95
C VAL A 71 3.53 -16.89 -2.44
N ASP A 72 2.93 -17.91 -3.06
CA ASP A 72 3.57 -19.01 -3.76
C ASP A 72 2.62 -19.61 -4.81
N GLU A 73 3.11 -20.57 -5.61
CA GLU A 73 2.31 -21.19 -6.69
C GLU A 73 1.17 -22.06 -6.17
N GLU A 74 1.23 -22.54 -4.92
CA GLU A 74 0.19 -23.38 -4.33
C GLU A 74 -1.02 -22.53 -3.96
N VAL A 75 -0.78 -21.33 -3.43
CA VAL A 75 -1.81 -20.38 -2.97
C VAL A 75 -2.29 -19.45 -4.08
N MET A 76 -1.38 -18.85 -4.86
CA MET A 76 -1.73 -17.87 -5.90
C MET A 76 -2.06 -18.56 -7.23
N LYS A 77 -3.30 -18.39 -7.71
CA LYS A 77 -3.78 -18.99 -8.96
C LYS A 77 -4.15 -17.93 -9.99
N ALA A 78 -3.85 -18.21 -11.26
CA ALA A 78 -4.27 -17.37 -12.37
C ALA A 78 -5.80 -17.43 -12.58
N PRO A 79 -6.45 -16.33 -13.02
CA PRO A 79 -5.86 -15.01 -13.21
C PRO A 79 -5.53 -14.35 -11.86
N CYS A 80 -4.35 -13.73 -11.75
CA CYS A 80 -3.93 -12.92 -10.61
C CYS A 80 -3.06 -11.74 -11.06
N VAL A 81 -3.19 -10.60 -10.37
CA VAL A 81 -2.60 -9.31 -10.76
C VAL A 81 -1.80 -8.75 -9.60
N VAL A 82 -0.54 -8.41 -9.87
CA VAL A 82 0.36 -7.75 -8.93
C VAL A 82 0.69 -6.36 -9.44
N TYR A 83 0.51 -5.36 -8.59
CA TYR A 83 0.94 -3.99 -8.83
C TYR A 83 2.15 -3.69 -7.96
N SER A 84 3.25 -3.25 -8.58
CA SER A 84 4.46 -2.83 -7.89
C SER A 84 4.77 -1.37 -8.19
N ILE A 85 4.66 -0.51 -7.17
CA ILE A 85 4.80 0.93 -7.32
C ILE A 85 6.14 1.36 -6.70
N GLY A 86 6.90 2.17 -7.45
CA GLY A 86 8.21 2.67 -7.06
C GLY A 86 9.28 1.57 -7.08
N GLY A 87 9.68 1.17 -8.29
CA GLY A 87 10.70 0.14 -8.49
C GLY A 87 12.12 0.70 -8.61
N ASN A 88 12.29 1.93 -9.11
CA ASN A 88 13.57 2.59 -9.33
C ASN A 88 14.64 1.72 -10.02
N ASN A 89 14.24 0.97 -11.08
CA ASN A 89 15.08 -0.02 -11.78
C ASN A 89 15.56 -1.20 -10.92
N GLN A 90 15.01 -1.38 -9.73
CA GLN A 90 15.16 -2.59 -8.93
C GLN A 90 14.00 -3.51 -9.27
N TRP A 91 14.33 -4.73 -9.73
CA TRP A 91 13.39 -5.68 -10.29
C TRP A 91 13.34 -7.00 -9.52
N GLN A 92 14.04 -7.07 -8.38
CA GLN A 92 14.19 -8.30 -7.59
C GLN A 92 12.82 -8.80 -7.11
N PHE A 93 11.97 -7.89 -6.62
CA PHE A 93 10.62 -8.21 -6.18
C PHE A 93 9.79 -8.79 -7.33
N GLU A 94 9.74 -8.08 -8.46
CA GLU A 94 8.96 -8.45 -9.65
C GLU A 94 9.40 -9.81 -10.21
N ASN A 95 10.72 -10.01 -10.35
CA ASN A 95 11.27 -11.26 -10.84
C ASN A 95 10.95 -12.43 -9.92
N ASP A 96 10.96 -12.21 -8.60
CA ASP A 96 10.65 -13.25 -7.63
C ASP A 96 9.15 -13.57 -7.58
N VAL A 97 8.26 -12.58 -7.76
CA VAL A 97 6.82 -12.80 -8.00
C VAL A 97 6.61 -13.65 -9.25
N LEU A 98 7.26 -13.29 -10.36
CA LEU A 98 7.15 -14.02 -11.63
C LEU A 98 7.65 -15.46 -11.51
N ALA A 99 8.68 -15.70 -10.71
CA ALA A 99 9.25 -17.03 -10.49
C ALA A 99 8.40 -17.90 -9.56
N LYS A 100 7.65 -17.29 -8.62
CA LYS A 100 6.90 -18.00 -7.57
C LYS A 100 5.40 -18.04 -7.81
N THR A 101 4.88 -17.36 -8.83
CA THR A 101 3.44 -17.24 -9.06
C THR A 101 3.12 -17.18 -10.56
N PRO A 102 1.89 -17.54 -10.96
CA PRO A 102 1.44 -17.38 -12.34
C PRO A 102 0.91 -15.97 -12.66
N CYS A 103 1.10 -14.98 -11.77
CA CYS A 103 0.47 -13.67 -11.90
C CYS A 103 1.06 -12.81 -13.01
N GLU A 104 0.24 -11.88 -13.51
CA GLU A 104 0.70 -10.73 -14.28
C GLU A 104 1.18 -9.64 -13.33
N VAL A 105 2.32 -9.03 -13.64
CA VAL A 105 2.98 -8.01 -12.83
C VAL A 105 3.00 -6.70 -13.60
N HIS A 106 2.43 -5.66 -13.00
CA HIS A 106 2.45 -4.30 -13.52
C HIS A 106 3.26 -3.41 -12.59
N THR A 107 4.41 -2.95 -13.08
CA THR A 107 5.30 -2.04 -12.37
C THR A 107 5.04 -0.60 -12.80
N PHE A 108 4.96 0.30 -11.84
CA PHE A 108 4.69 1.72 -12.05
C PHE A 108 5.78 2.54 -11.38
N ASP A 109 6.47 3.35 -12.17
CA ASP A 109 7.43 4.33 -11.67
C ASP A 109 7.51 5.47 -12.68
N CYS A 110 7.49 6.71 -12.18
CA CYS A 110 7.54 7.88 -13.05
C CYS A 110 8.71 8.79 -12.78
N THR A 111 9.56 8.52 -11.78
CA THR A 111 10.64 9.42 -11.40
C THR A 111 11.71 9.41 -12.48
N GLY A 112 11.99 10.55 -13.11
CA GLY A 112 13.01 10.68 -14.16
C GLY A 112 12.51 10.31 -15.58
N PRO A 113 13.38 10.42 -16.59
CA PRO A 113 13.03 10.14 -17.98
C PRO A 113 12.68 8.67 -18.20
N LYS A 114 11.70 8.40 -19.06
CA LYS A 114 11.19 7.05 -19.34
C LYS A 114 12.28 6.10 -19.84
N GLU A 115 13.24 6.61 -20.59
CA GLU A 115 14.32 5.85 -21.22
C GLU A 115 15.32 5.28 -20.21
N ARG A 116 15.34 5.79 -18.97
CA ARG A 116 16.20 5.24 -17.92
C ARG A 116 15.76 3.85 -17.48
N PHE A 117 14.50 3.50 -17.71
CA PHE A 117 13.92 2.27 -17.18
C PHE A 117 14.25 1.08 -18.07
N VAL A 118 14.92 0.07 -17.50
CA VAL A 118 15.31 -1.15 -18.22
C VAL A 118 14.51 -2.31 -17.66
N LYS A 119 13.32 -2.53 -18.22
CA LYS A 119 12.43 -3.63 -17.83
C LYS A 119 13.04 -4.99 -18.23
N PRO A 120 13.07 -5.98 -17.33
CA PRO A 120 13.39 -7.36 -17.69
C PRO A 120 12.50 -7.90 -18.81
N ASP A 121 13.08 -8.77 -19.64
CA ASP A 121 12.36 -9.43 -20.72
C ASP A 121 11.52 -10.58 -20.15
N ASN A 122 10.22 -10.33 -20.03
CA ASN A 122 9.21 -11.27 -19.55
C ASN A 122 7.82 -10.79 -19.99
N ASP A 123 7.05 -11.68 -20.60
CA ASP A 123 5.74 -11.37 -21.17
C ASP A 123 4.67 -11.04 -20.13
N ARG A 124 4.82 -11.53 -18.89
CA ARG A 124 3.93 -11.23 -17.76
C ARG A 124 4.35 -9.97 -16.99
N LEU A 125 5.45 -9.32 -17.37
CA LEU A 125 5.94 -8.11 -16.73
C LEU A 125 5.69 -6.89 -17.62
N HIS A 126 4.90 -5.95 -17.11
CA HIS A 126 4.54 -4.71 -17.79
C HIS A 126 5.07 -3.51 -17.01
N PHE A 127 5.72 -2.57 -17.70
CA PHE A 127 6.20 -1.33 -17.08
C PHE A 127 5.37 -0.13 -17.57
N HIS A 128 4.99 0.73 -16.62
CA HIS A 128 4.24 1.94 -16.86
C HIS A 128 4.99 3.14 -16.29
N HIS A 129 5.24 4.15 -17.13
CA HIS A 129 5.86 5.41 -16.71
C HIS A 129 4.83 6.35 -16.08
N VAL A 130 4.30 5.95 -14.93
CA VAL A 130 3.17 6.57 -14.23
C VAL A 130 3.40 6.50 -12.73
N CYS A 131 3.14 7.60 -12.03
CA CYS A 131 3.19 7.64 -10.56
C CYS A 131 1.80 7.39 -10.00
N LEU A 132 1.77 6.77 -8.83
CA LEU A 132 0.54 6.67 -8.05
C LEU A 132 0.31 7.98 -7.30
N GLY A 133 -0.90 8.51 -7.39
CA GLY A 133 -1.29 9.76 -6.72
C GLY A 133 -2.70 9.72 -6.15
N SER A 134 -3.02 10.71 -5.33
CA SER A 134 -4.38 10.95 -4.79
C SER A 134 -5.34 11.54 -5.82
N LYS A 135 -4.82 12.07 -6.92
CA LYS A 135 -5.58 12.66 -8.03
C LYS A 135 -4.86 12.37 -9.35
N ASN A 136 -5.62 12.43 -10.45
CA ASN A 136 -5.03 12.33 -11.78
C ASN A 136 -4.38 13.69 -12.14
N VAL A 137 -3.13 13.66 -12.58
CA VAL A 137 -2.38 14.85 -13.03
C VAL A 137 -1.59 14.46 -14.27
N ASP A 138 -1.67 15.28 -15.31
CA ASP A 138 -0.88 15.06 -16.53
C ASP A 138 0.62 15.26 -16.25
N ALA A 139 1.46 14.69 -17.11
CA ALA A 139 2.90 14.89 -17.00
C ALA A 139 3.25 16.38 -17.22
N PRO A 140 4.34 16.89 -16.60
CA PRO A 140 4.77 18.27 -16.78
C PRO A 140 5.00 18.57 -18.27
N ALA A 141 4.55 19.74 -18.71
CA ALA A 141 4.81 20.21 -20.05
C ALA A 141 6.33 20.28 -20.28
N PRO A 142 6.82 20.05 -21.50
CA PRO A 142 8.26 20.10 -21.79
C PRO A 142 8.92 21.42 -21.34
N GLU A 143 8.18 22.52 -21.39
CA GLU A 143 8.60 23.87 -21.00
C GLU A 143 8.72 24.06 -19.48
N ASP A 144 7.98 23.26 -18.70
CA ASP A 144 7.97 23.31 -17.22
C ASP A 144 9.02 22.37 -16.59
N ARG A 145 9.71 21.57 -17.41
CA ARG A 145 10.81 20.72 -16.97
C ARG A 145 12.03 21.60 -16.69
N LEU A 146 12.17 22.06 -15.44
CA LEU A 146 13.43 22.64 -14.98
C LEU A 146 14.59 21.66 -15.28
N ASP A 147 15.79 22.16 -15.59
CA ASP A 147 16.99 21.36 -15.90
C ASP A 147 17.44 20.37 -14.79
N SER A 148 16.69 20.25 -13.68
CA SER A 148 16.89 19.21 -12.68
C SER A 148 16.17 17.92 -13.08
N VAL A 149 16.85 16.79 -12.97
CA VAL A 149 16.28 15.43 -13.17
C VAL A 149 15.00 15.20 -12.31
N GLN A 150 14.83 15.99 -11.24
CA GLN A 150 13.67 15.96 -10.34
C GLN A 150 12.39 16.57 -10.92
N SER A 151 12.46 17.41 -11.96
CA SER A 151 11.28 17.96 -12.63
C SER A 151 10.70 16.99 -13.68
N VAL A 152 11.49 16.00 -14.11
CA VAL A 152 11.09 15.04 -15.14
C VAL A 152 10.35 13.90 -14.46
N HIS A 153 9.03 13.89 -14.61
CA HIS A 153 8.23 12.76 -14.16
C HIS A 153 7.09 12.44 -15.14
N GLY A 154 6.56 11.22 -15.06
CA GLY A 154 5.38 10.80 -15.80
C GLY A 154 4.07 11.31 -15.19
N GLU A 155 2.93 10.87 -15.73
CA GLU A 155 1.61 11.24 -15.21
C GLU A 155 1.39 10.68 -13.80
N PHE A 156 0.56 11.36 -12.99
CA PHE A 156 0.03 10.80 -11.76
C PHE A 156 -1.35 10.21 -12.03
N TRP A 157 -1.55 8.94 -11.71
CA TRP A 157 -2.86 8.29 -11.75
C TRP A 157 -3.29 7.87 -10.37
N THR A 158 -4.60 7.99 -10.11
CA THR A 158 -5.24 7.29 -8.99
C THR A 158 -5.23 5.78 -9.21
N LEU A 159 -5.30 4.99 -8.13
CA LEU A 159 -5.42 3.53 -8.24
C LEU A 159 -6.62 3.13 -9.13
N ARG A 160 -7.75 3.84 -8.98
CA ARG A 160 -8.94 3.65 -9.82
C ARG A 160 -8.65 3.85 -11.30
N LYS A 161 -7.91 4.92 -11.67
CA LYS A 161 -7.53 5.18 -13.06
C LYS A 161 -6.61 4.09 -13.61
N MET A 162 -5.64 3.60 -12.83
CA MET A 162 -4.78 2.47 -13.21
C MET A 162 -5.62 1.22 -13.51
N GLN A 163 -6.52 0.86 -12.60
CA GLN A 163 -7.42 -0.30 -12.75
C GLN A 163 -8.32 -0.18 -13.98
N GLN A 164 -8.95 0.98 -14.19
CA GLN A 164 -9.82 1.22 -15.35
C GLN A 164 -9.05 1.17 -16.67
N THR A 165 -7.83 1.74 -16.71
CA THR A 165 -7.01 1.79 -17.92
C THR A 165 -6.52 0.40 -18.32
N LEU A 166 -6.25 -0.46 -17.33
CA LEU A 166 -5.78 -1.84 -17.55
C LEU A 166 -6.90 -2.88 -17.53
N ASN A 167 -8.16 -2.46 -17.35
CA ASN A 167 -9.33 -3.33 -17.19
C ASN A 167 -9.20 -4.38 -16.06
N HIS A 168 -8.47 -4.06 -14.99
CA HIS A 168 -8.32 -4.96 -13.85
C HIS A 168 -9.46 -4.78 -12.86
N THR A 169 -10.10 -5.90 -12.52
CA THR A 169 -11.18 -5.98 -11.53
C THR A 169 -10.74 -6.63 -10.22
N GLN A 170 -9.45 -6.93 -10.10
CA GLN A 170 -8.81 -7.45 -8.89
C GLN A 170 -7.36 -6.97 -8.83
N ILE A 171 -6.83 -6.92 -7.61
CA ILE A 171 -5.40 -6.77 -7.34
C ILE A 171 -5.10 -7.70 -6.17
N ASP A 172 -4.22 -8.66 -6.37
CA ASP A 172 -3.91 -9.69 -5.39
C ASP A 172 -2.78 -9.22 -4.46
N LEU A 173 -1.77 -8.56 -5.03
CA LEU A 173 -0.66 -8.00 -4.29
C LEU A 173 -0.35 -6.57 -4.76
N PHE A 174 -0.22 -5.66 -3.81
CA PHE A 174 0.03 -4.25 -4.07
C PHE A 174 1.25 -3.76 -3.29
N LYS A 175 2.42 -3.77 -3.92
CA LYS A 175 3.65 -3.18 -3.36
C LYS A 175 3.65 -1.67 -3.58
N VAL A 176 3.94 -0.90 -2.53
CA VAL A 176 4.03 0.56 -2.55
C VAL A 176 5.27 1.01 -1.78
N ASP A 177 6.17 1.68 -2.47
CA ASP A 177 7.38 2.26 -1.91
C ASP A 177 7.65 3.55 -2.70
N ILE A 178 7.19 4.69 -2.19
CA ILE A 178 7.09 5.95 -2.94
C ILE A 178 7.53 7.16 -2.10
N GLU A 179 8.50 6.95 -1.22
CA GLU A 179 9.33 8.00 -0.60
C GLU A 179 8.52 9.10 0.12
N GLY A 180 7.42 8.74 0.77
CA GLY A 180 6.56 9.66 1.54
C GLY A 180 5.17 9.86 0.92
N TYR A 181 5.00 9.59 -0.37
CA TYR A 181 3.68 9.70 -1.01
C TYR A 181 2.67 8.66 -0.50
N GLU A 182 3.07 7.71 0.34
CA GLU A 182 2.16 6.72 0.95
C GLU A 182 1.05 7.41 1.75
N PHE A 183 1.40 8.48 2.49
CA PHE A 183 0.44 9.21 3.31
C PHE A 183 -0.70 9.84 2.50
N PRO A 184 -0.44 10.83 1.62
CA PRO A 184 -1.53 11.49 0.88
C PRO A 184 -2.29 10.53 -0.03
N MET A 185 -1.63 9.45 -0.50
CA MET A 185 -2.28 8.42 -1.27
C MET A 185 -3.28 7.63 -0.44
N PHE A 186 -2.89 7.04 0.70
CA PHE A 186 -3.81 6.28 1.53
C PHE A 186 -4.87 7.16 2.19
N GLU A 187 -4.52 8.37 2.61
CA GLU A 187 -5.47 9.34 3.18
C GLU A 187 -6.60 9.69 2.19
N ALA A 188 -6.34 9.61 0.87
CA ALA A 188 -7.33 9.84 -0.18
C ALA A 188 -8.16 8.58 -0.54
N TRP A 189 -7.77 7.39 -0.07
CA TRP A 189 -8.54 6.19 -0.33
C TRP A 189 -9.80 6.14 0.52
N PRO A 190 -10.93 5.71 -0.05
CA PRO A 190 -12.20 5.74 0.66
C PRO A 190 -12.30 4.63 1.70
N THR A 191 -13.00 4.91 2.79
CA THR A 191 -13.29 3.92 3.84
C THR A 191 -14.40 2.96 3.44
N LEU A 192 -14.56 1.82 4.13
CA LEU A 192 -15.62 0.85 3.83
C LEU A 192 -17.04 1.42 3.90
N THR A 193 -17.26 2.53 4.60
CA THR A 193 -18.55 3.23 4.67
C THR A 193 -18.79 4.18 3.49
N GLU A 194 -17.76 4.47 2.69
CA GLU A 194 -17.80 5.41 1.56
C GLU A 194 -17.82 4.69 0.21
N ILE A 195 -17.61 3.37 0.18
CA ILE A 195 -17.61 2.54 -1.04
C ILE A 195 -18.62 1.41 -0.94
N SER A 196 -19.16 1.03 -2.10
CA SER A 196 -19.98 -0.17 -2.22
C SER A 196 -19.17 -1.34 -2.75
N ALA A 197 -19.58 -2.56 -2.40
CA ALA A 197 -18.97 -3.79 -2.93
C ALA A 197 -18.99 -3.85 -4.47
N ALA A 198 -19.95 -3.17 -5.11
CA ALA A 198 -20.10 -3.13 -6.56
C ALA A 198 -19.03 -2.27 -7.27
N THR A 199 -18.32 -1.38 -6.55
CA THR A 199 -17.44 -0.38 -7.15
C THR A 199 -16.01 -0.38 -6.61
N ALA A 200 -15.74 -1.24 -5.62
CA ALA A 200 -14.47 -1.29 -4.89
C ALA A 200 -13.59 -2.44 -5.39
N VAL A 201 -12.55 -2.10 -6.15
CA VAL A 201 -11.43 -3.02 -6.41
C VAL A 201 -10.31 -2.62 -5.44
N LEU A 202 -10.35 -3.17 -4.23
CA LEU A 202 -9.31 -2.95 -3.23
C LEU A 202 -8.32 -4.12 -3.24
N PRO A 203 -7.00 -3.89 -3.11
CA PRO A 203 -6.01 -4.97 -3.07
C PRO A 203 -6.29 -6.00 -1.97
N MET A 204 -6.01 -7.27 -2.23
CA MET A 204 -6.10 -8.31 -1.20
C MET A 204 -5.00 -8.17 -0.15
N GLN A 205 -3.77 -7.93 -0.60
CA GLN A 205 -2.63 -7.62 0.24
C GLN A 205 -1.95 -6.33 -0.22
N VAL A 206 -1.53 -5.50 0.73
CA VAL A 206 -0.75 -4.30 0.48
C VAL A 206 0.58 -4.42 1.21
N LEU A 207 1.67 -4.27 0.48
CA LEU A 207 3.04 -4.24 1.00
C LEU A 207 3.51 -2.79 0.91
N VAL A 208 3.52 -2.06 2.01
CA VAL A 208 3.86 -0.64 2.00
C VAL A 208 5.11 -0.38 2.83
N GLU A 209 6.06 0.36 2.29
CA GLU A 209 7.11 1.00 3.09
C GLU A 209 6.70 2.43 3.45
N VAL A 210 6.47 2.68 4.74
CA VAL A 210 5.96 3.97 5.22
C VAL A 210 7.12 4.88 5.61
N HIS A 211 7.22 6.03 4.95
CA HIS A 211 8.31 7.00 5.13
C HIS A 211 7.86 8.24 5.92
N TYR A 212 8.35 8.44 7.15
CA TYR A 212 8.01 9.66 7.92
C TYR A 212 8.94 10.85 7.67
N GLN A 213 10.09 10.61 7.03
CA GLN A 213 10.90 11.64 6.38
C GLN A 213 10.72 11.50 4.87
N THR A 214 11.01 12.56 4.13
CA THR A 214 10.94 12.53 2.67
C THR A 214 12.01 13.41 2.05
N HIS A 215 12.41 13.03 0.85
CA HIS A 215 13.26 13.82 -0.03
C HIS A 215 12.46 14.59 -1.09
N MET A 216 11.14 14.37 -1.15
CA MET A 216 10.24 14.96 -2.13
C MET A 216 9.92 16.40 -1.75
N PRO A 217 10.41 17.41 -2.50
CA PRO A 217 10.21 18.82 -2.16
C PRO A 217 8.74 19.24 -2.18
N GLU A 218 7.88 18.52 -2.89
CA GLU A 218 6.45 18.74 -2.97
C GLU A 218 5.72 18.37 -1.66
N LEU A 219 6.29 17.45 -0.87
CA LEU A 219 5.73 17.01 0.41
C LEU A 219 6.33 17.77 1.59
N SER A 220 7.61 18.13 1.53
CA SER A 220 8.31 18.86 2.58
C SER A 220 9.33 19.84 2.01
N TRP A 221 9.22 21.11 2.39
CA TRP A 221 10.14 22.19 1.99
C TRP A 221 11.60 21.93 2.38
N HIS A 222 11.85 21.16 3.43
CA HIS A 222 13.19 20.77 3.85
C HIS A 222 13.43 19.29 3.53
N ARG A 223 14.44 19.00 2.71
CA ARG A 223 14.89 17.63 2.46
C ARG A 223 15.44 17.04 3.77
N LYS A 224 15.09 15.79 4.08
CA LYS A 224 15.59 15.07 5.28
C LYS A 224 15.11 15.66 6.62
N VAL A 225 13.91 16.20 6.68
CA VAL A 225 13.25 16.46 7.97
C VAL A 225 12.05 15.56 8.13
N ASP A 226 11.74 15.26 9.39
CA ASP A 226 10.49 14.67 9.78
C ASP A 226 9.35 15.55 9.26
N TRP A 227 8.52 15.00 8.38
CA TRP A 227 7.34 15.69 7.86
C TRP A 227 6.04 15.06 8.36
N LYS A 228 6.12 13.82 8.89
CA LYS A 228 5.04 13.11 9.59
C LYS A 228 5.45 12.73 11.02
N TRP A 229 4.47 12.81 11.91
CA TRP A 229 4.62 12.65 13.35
C TRP A 229 3.84 11.45 13.86
N SER A 230 3.96 11.16 15.17
CA SER A 230 3.28 10.04 15.82
C SER A 230 1.76 10.06 15.66
N ASN A 231 1.15 11.26 15.69
CA ASN A 231 -0.28 11.41 15.43
C ASN A 231 -0.65 10.98 14.00
N ASP A 232 0.21 11.25 13.02
CA ASP A 232 -0.03 10.84 11.64
C ASP A 232 0.04 9.32 11.49
N MET A 233 0.95 8.64 12.20
CA MET A 233 0.99 7.17 12.21
C MET A 233 -0.28 6.57 12.80
N VAL A 234 -0.77 7.15 13.91
CA VAL A 234 -2.03 6.73 14.54
C VAL A 234 -3.22 6.95 13.60
N ASN A 235 -3.26 8.10 12.92
CA ASN A 235 -4.31 8.42 11.97
C ASN A 235 -4.27 7.48 10.75
N LEU A 236 -3.09 7.20 10.21
CA LEU A 236 -2.91 6.28 9.10
C LEU A 236 -3.32 4.85 9.47
N GLN A 237 -2.90 4.35 10.64
CA GLN A 237 -3.34 3.04 11.14
C GLN A 237 -4.87 2.99 11.34
N LYS A 238 -5.46 4.03 11.91
CA LYS A 238 -6.92 4.14 12.06
C LYS A 238 -7.60 4.10 10.69
N HIS A 239 -7.02 4.75 9.68
CA HIS A 239 -7.54 4.74 8.32
C HIS A 239 -7.45 3.35 7.67
N PHE A 240 -6.32 2.64 7.82
CA PHE A 240 -6.21 1.24 7.37
C PHE A 240 -7.34 0.36 7.89
N ILE A 241 -7.64 0.44 9.19
CA ILE A 241 -8.73 -0.34 9.81
C ILE A 241 -10.09 0.04 9.23
N LYS A 242 -10.33 1.34 9.02
CA LYS A 242 -11.58 1.83 8.40
C LYS A 242 -11.72 1.42 6.94
N MET A 243 -10.62 1.23 6.22
CA MET A 243 -10.58 0.65 4.87
C MET A 243 -10.72 -0.87 4.86
N GLY A 244 -10.74 -1.52 6.05
CA GLY A 244 -10.88 -2.96 6.18
C GLY A 244 -9.56 -3.74 6.18
N TYR A 245 -8.43 -3.06 6.38
CA TYR A 245 -7.10 -3.67 6.43
C TYR A 245 -6.61 -3.84 7.86
N ALA A 246 -5.89 -4.94 8.10
CA ALA A 246 -5.14 -5.18 9.32
C ALA A 246 -3.65 -5.31 8.98
N VAL A 247 -2.78 -4.73 9.80
CA VAL A 247 -1.34 -4.99 9.74
C VAL A 247 -1.10 -6.40 10.28
N VAL A 248 -0.48 -7.28 9.51
CA VAL A 248 -0.13 -8.65 9.92
C VAL A 248 1.38 -8.88 9.98
N VAL A 249 2.16 -7.99 9.36
CA VAL A 249 3.60 -7.92 9.52
C VAL A 249 4.02 -6.46 9.64
N ARG A 250 4.95 -6.20 10.55
CA ARG A 250 5.75 -4.98 10.60
C ARG A 250 7.22 -5.39 10.62
N ASP A 251 7.99 -4.89 9.66
CA ASP A 251 9.43 -5.07 9.57
C ASP A 251 10.12 -3.72 9.47
N ASP A 252 10.75 -3.30 10.57
CA ASP A 252 11.43 -2.01 10.62
C ASP A 252 12.72 -2.06 9.79
N ASN A 253 12.81 -1.22 8.76
CA ASN A 253 13.94 -1.22 7.83
C ASN A 253 15.21 -0.77 8.57
N ARG A 254 16.14 -1.69 8.80
CA ARG A 254 17.40 -1.44 9.54
C ARG A 254 18.32 -0.42 8.88
N GLN A 255 18.18 -0.20 7.57
CA GLN A 255 18.95 0.78 6.82
C GLN A 255 18.30 2.16 6.80
N CYS A 256 17.02 2.25 7.20
CA CYS A 256 16.27 3.48 7.25
C CYS A 256 15.55 3.66 8.62
N PRO A 257 16.08 4.48 9.55
CA PRO A 257 15.46 4.71 10.85
C PRO A 257 14.10 5.44 10.77
N HIS A 258 13.74 5.92 9.59
CA HIS A 258 12.51 6.63 9.29
C HIS A 258 11.58 5.91 8.32
N CYS A 259 11.80 4.61 8.12
CA CYS A 259 10.99 3.73 7.28
C CYS A 259 10.57 2.48 8.05
N THR A 260 9.38 1.96 7.76
CA THR A 260 8.94 0.64 8.23
C THR A 260 8.15 -0.03 7.12
N GLU A 261 8.40 -1.32 6.90
CA GLU A 261 7.63 -2.13 5.97
C GLU A 261 6.43 -2.74 6.69
N LEU A 262 5.25 -2.61 6.09
CA LEU A 262 4.02 -3.18 6.59
C LEU A 262 3.41 -4.12 5.56
N THR A 263 2.98 -5.29 6.00
CA THR A 263 2.09 -6.16 5.25
C THR A 263 0.69 -5.97 5.79
N LEU A 264 -0.19 -5.40 4.98
CA LEU A 264 -1.61 -5.25 5.27
C LEU A 264 -2.40 -6.33 4.54
N VAL A 265 -3.29 -7.00 5.24
CA VAL A 265 -4.24 -7.94 4.65
C VAL A 265 -5.65 -7.36 4.75
N ARG A 266 -6.42 -7.49 3.66
CA ARG A 266 -7.83 -7.10 3.64
C ARG A 266 -8.66 -8.10 4.44
N MET A 267 -9.13 -7.68 5.62
CA MET A 267 -9.91 -8.49 6.55
C MET A 267 -11.41 -8.26 6.45
N ARG A 268 -11.84 -7.16 5.81
CA ARG A 268 -13.25 -6.81 5.65
C ARG A 268 -13.51 -6.34 4.23
N CYS A 269 -14.71 -6.66 3.74
CA CYS A 269 -15.22 -6.17 2.46
C CYS A 269 -16.24 -5.05 2.71
N PRO A 270 -16.45 -4.14 1.74
CA PRO A 270 -17.55 -3.19 1.81
C PRO A 270 -18.89 -3.92 1.88
N ALA A 271 -19.88 -3.32 2.55
CA ALA A 271 -21.21 -3.91 2.63
C ALA A 271 -21.82 -4.08 1.22
N THR A 272 -22.56 -5.17 1.03
CA THR A 272 -23.42 -5.33 -0.14
C THR A 272 -24.63 -4.40 -0.01
N ALA A 273 -25.24 -4.00 -1.13
CA ALA A 273 -26.45 -3.17 -1.11
C ALA A 273 -27.56 -3.80 -0.24
N ASP A 274 -27.69 -5.12 -0.28
CA ASP A 274 -28.68 -5.88 0.50
C ASP A 274 -28.41 -5.85 2.01
N ALA A 275 -27.13 -5.86 2.44
CA ALA A 275 -26.76 -5.77 3.85
C ALA A 275 -27.07 -4.38 4.45
N VAL A 276 -26.85 -3.32 3.66
CA VAL A 276 -27.18 -1.94 4.08
C VAL A 276 -28.69 -1.74 4.24
N LEU A 277 -29.48 -2.35 3.34
CA LEU A 277 -30.95 -2.32 3.41
C LEU A 277 -31.48 -3.08 4.65
N ALA A 278 -30.88 -4.22 5.00
CA ALA A 278 -31.26 -4.99 6.18
C ALA A 278 -30.96 -4.24 7.49
N ASP A 279 -29.79 -3.59 7.60
CA ASP A 279 -29.45 -2.77 8.78
C ASP A 279 -30.38 -1.56 8.91
N ALA A 280 -30.72 -0.89 7.80
CA ALA A 280 -31.65 0.25 7.81
C ALA A 280 -33.07 -0.13 8.29
N VAL A 281 -33.52 -1.35 8.01
CA VAL A 281 -34.82 -1.85 8.49
C VAL A 281 -34.77 -2.17 9.99
N SER A 282 -33.64 -2.69 10.49
CA SER A 282 -33.48 -3.05 11.91
C SER A 282 -33.41 -1.86 12.87
N VAL A 283 -33.15 -0.65 12.38
CA VAL A 283 -33.10 0.60 13.16
C VAL A 283 -34.48 1.29 13.25
N ILE A 284 -35.47 0.81 12.47
CA ILE A 284 -36.82 1.39 12.39
C ILE A 284 -37.83 0.59 13.24
N GLU A 285 -37.43 -0.55 13.81
CA GLU A 285 -38.19 -1.32 14.82
C GLU A 285 -37.66 -1.09 16.25
#